data_AF-N9ZZT6-F1
#
_entry.id   AF-N9ZZT6-F1
#
_cell.length_a   1.000
_cell.length_b   1.000
_cell.length_c   1.000
_cell.angle_alpha   90.00
_cell.angle_beta   90.00
_cell.angle_gamma   90.00
#
_symmetry.space_group_name_H-M   'P 1'
#
loop_
_entity.id
_entity.type
_entity.pdbx_description
1 polymer ?
#
loop_
_entity_poly.entity_id
_entity_poly.type
_entity_poly.pdbx_seq_one_letter_code
_entity_poly.pdbx_strand_id
1 'polypeptide(L)'
;MQGMMIFESPIICLGFANIMKAEFDVDIDYTDRAAVLRAAQALVPYEGVEGFLMFTGWDKDNPEYCSEEYLVENRICRWLDGKFVYFSRLLWEKNKF
;
A
#
# COMPACT_ATOMS: atom_id res chain seq x y z
N MET A 1 -11.27 -15.19 -4.02
CA MET A 1 -10.48 -16.34 -3.53
C MET A 1 -9.22 -16.63 -4.36
N GLN A 2 -9.20 -16.39 -5.68
CA GLN A 2 -8.04 -16.72 -6.53
C GLN A 2 -6.79 -15.84 -6.29
N GLY A 3 -6.97 -14.56 -5.89
CA GLY A 3 -5.85 -13.64 -5.61
C GLY A 3 -5.13 -13.85 -4.27
N MET A 4 -5.64 -14.69 -3.35
CA MET A 4 -4.94 -14.99 -2.09
C MET A 4 -3.98 -16.19 -2.21
N MET A 5 -4.09 -17.00 -3.27
CA MET A 5 -3.21 -18.15 -3.49
C MET A 5 -1.80 -17.75 -3.96
N ILE A 6 -1.61 -16.53 -4.48
CA ILE A 6 -0.29 -16.06 -4.95
C ILE A 6 0.70 -15.86 -3.80
N PHE A 7 0.21 -15.55 -2.59
CA PHE A 7 1.02 -15.36 -1.38
C PHE A 7 1.36 -16.69 -0.68
N GLU A 8 1.21 -17.82 -1.37
CA GLU A 8 1.78 -19.11 -0.95
C GLU A 8 3.19 -19.33 -1.52
N SER A 9 3.58 -18.57 -2.56
CA SER A 9 4.93 -18.63 -3.12
C SER A 9 5.90 -17.78 -2.29
N PRO A 10 6.97 -18.37 -1.71
CA PRO A 10 7.95 -17.63 -0.93
C PRO A 10 8.65 -16.52 -1.71
N ILE A 11 8.86 -16.72 -3.02
CA ILE A 11 9.49 -15.72 -3.89
C ILE A 11 8.57 -14.50 -4.06
N ILE A 12 7.26 -14.74 -4.22
CA ILE A 12 6.28 -13.64 -4.32
C ILE A 12 6.21 -12.87 -3.01
N CYS A 13 6.17 -13.57 -1.87
CA CYS A 13 6.15 -12.94 -0.56
C CYS A 13 7.43 -12.14 -0.28
N LEU A 14 8.61 -12.68 -0.64
CA LEU A 14 9.89 -11.97 -0.51
C LEU A 14 9.91 -10.70 -1.38
N GLY A 15 9.51 -10.81 -2.65
CA GLY A 15 9.41 -9.66 -3.55
C GLY A 15 8.45 -8.60 -3.02
N PHE A 16 7.29 -9.02 -2.54
CA PHE A 16 6.31 -8.14 -1.90
C PHE A 16 6.88 -7.43 -0.68
N ALA A 17 7.52 -8.15 0.24
CA ALA A 17 8.14 -7.55 1.43
C ALA A 17 9.24 -6.54 1.07
N ASN A 18 10.04 -6.82 0.03
CA ASN A 18 11.05 -5.88 -0.47
C ASN A 18 10.42 -4.59 -1.01
N ILE A 19 9.32 -4.70 -1.78
CA ILE A 19 8.56 -3.53 -2.26
C ILE A 19 8.01 -2.74 -1.07
N MET A 20 7.40 -3.41 -0.09
CA MET A 20 6.85 -2.76 1.10
C MET A 20 7.92 -2.00 1.90
N LYS A 21 9.12 -2.57 2.01
CA LYS A 21 10.23 -1.91 2.68
C LYS A 21 10.78 -0.73 1.89
N ALA A 22 11.02 -0.89 0.59
CA ALA A 22 11.61 0.15 -0.24
C ALA A 22 10.67 1.34 -0.46
N GLU A 23 9.40 1.05 -0.75
CA GLU A 23 8.46 2.05 -1.23
C GLU A 23 7.69 2.71 -0.09
N PHE A 24 7.33 1.93 0.93
CA PHE A 24 6.48 2.38 2.03
C PHE A 24 7.17 2.40 3.39
N ASP A 25 8.42 1.94 3.51
CA ASP A 25 9.14 1.77 4.78
C ASP A 25 8.37 0.94 5.81
N VAL A 26 7.88 -0.21 5.35
CA VAL A 26 7.22 -1.21 6.19
C VAL A 26 8.01 -2.49 6.11
N ASP A 27 8.62 -2.87 7.23
CA ASP A 27 9.29 -4.15 7.36
C ASP A 27 8.26 -5.26 7.64
N ILE A 28 8.29 -6.31 6.83
CA ILE A 28 7.36 -7.43 6.88
C ILE A 28 8.18 -8.71 6.88
N ASP A 29 8.00 -9.53 7.90
CA ASP A 29 8.46 -10.92 7.84
C ASP A 29 7.65 -11.66 6.77
N TYR A 30 8.28 -11.91 5.62
CA TYR A 30 7.64 -12.57 4.48
C TYR A 30 7.27 -14.03 4.76
N THR A 31 7.80 -14.62 5.84
CA THR A 31 7.45 -15.97 6.30
C THR A 31 6.19 -15.99 7.16
N ASP A 32 5.81 -14.84 7.75
CA ASP A 32 4.51 -14.66 8.42
C ASP A 32 3.42 -14.35 7.38
N ARG A 33 2.69 -15.40 6.98
CA ARG A 33 1.57 -15.28 6.05
C ARG A 33 0.51 -14.29 6.51
N ALA A 34 0.24 -14.20 7.81
CA ALA A 34 -0.76 -13.26 8.32
C ALA A 34 -0.27 -11.81 8.15
N ALA A 35 1.02 -11.54 8.39
CA ALA A 35 1.61 -10.22 8.13
C ALA A 35 1.55 -9.84 6.65
N VAL A 36 1.94 -10.75 5.75
CA VAL A 36 1.87 -10.50 4.30
C VAL A 36 0.43 -10.21 3.86
N LEU A 37 -0.54 -11.01 4.29
CA LEU A 37 -1.95 -10.80 3.92
C LEU A 37 -2.52 -9.49 4.47
N ARG A 38 -2.19 -9.12 5.72
CA ARG A 38 -2.62 -7.84 6.31
C ARG A 38 -2.07 -6.65 5.55
N ALA A 39 -0.79 -6.68 5.18
CA ALA A 39 -0.18 -5.62 4.39
C ALA A 39 -0.79 -5.53 2.99
N ALA A 40 -1.01 -6.67 2.33
CA ALA A 40 -1.66 -6.73 1.02
C ALA A 40 -3.09 -6.15 1.07
N GLN A 41 -3.85 -6.41 2.13
CA GLN A 41 -5.20 -5.85 2.33
C GLN A 41 -5.21 -4.33 2.61
N ALA A 42 -4.07 -3.78 3.07
CA ALA A 42 -3.92 -2.35 3.33
C ALA A 42 -3.47 -1.57 2.08
N LEU A 43 -3.12 -2.25 0.99
CA LEU A 43 -2.79 -1.60 -0.29
C LEU A 43 -4.03 -1.42 -1.15
N VAL A 44 -4.19 -0.22 -1.69
CA VAL A 44 -5.29 0.10 -2.61
C VAL A 44 -4.72 0.79 -3.85
N PRO A 45 -4.79 0.16 -5.03
CA PRO A 45 -4.35 0.78 -6.28
C PRO A 45 -5.42 1.72 -6.83
N TYR A 46 -4.97 2.85 -7.37
CA TYR A 46 -5.79 3.79 -8.13
C TYR A 46 -5.17 4.02 -9.52
N GLU A 47 -5.99 4.46 -10.49
CA GLU A 47 -5.52 4.78 -11.85
C GLU A 47 -4.57 5.99 -11.88
N GLY A 48 -4.59 6.83 -10.85
CA GLY A 48 -3.73 8.00 -10.72
C GLY A 48 -4.11 8.85 -9.52
N VAL A 49 -3.47 10.01 -9.40
CA VAL A 49 -3.66 10.96 -8.31
C VAL A 49 -5.12 11.41 -8.21
N GLU A 50 -5.73 11.82 -9.32
CA GLU A 50 -7.15 12.24 -9.35
C GLU A 50 -8.09 11.14 -8.85
N GLY A 51 -7.84 9.89 -9.26
CA GLY A 51 -8.61 8.74 -8.80
C GLY A 51 -8.49 8.56 -7.29
N PHE A 52 -7.27 8.60 -6.76
CA PHE A 52 -7.04 8.55 -5.32
C PHE A 52 -7.79 9.65 -4.57
N LEU A 53 -7.64 10.92 -4.98
CA LEU A 53 -8.28 12.05 -4.31
C LEU A 53 -9.81 11.93 -4.36
N MET A 54 -10.38 11.61 -5.52
CA MET A 54 -11.83 11.47 -5.69
C MET A 54 -12.42 10.35 -4.83
N PHE A 55 -11.78 9.17 -4.79
CA PHE A 55 -12.32 8.01 -4.07
C PHE A 55 -12.10 8.09 -2.56
N THR A 56 -11.03 8.73 -2.12
CA THR A 56 -10.71 8.83 -0.69
C THR A 56 -11.25 10.10 -0.05
N GLY A 57 -11.46 11.17 -0.83
CA GLY A 57 -11.75 12.51 -0.30
C GLY A 57 -10.55 13.15 0.40
N TRP A 58 -9.33 12.65 0.17
CA TRP A 58 -8.12 13.10 0.86
C TRP A 58 -7.90 14.61 0.74
N ASP A 59 -8.16 15.18 -0.43
CA ASP A 59 -8.05 16.61 -0.71
C ASP A 59 -9.04 17.47 0.09
N LYS A 60 -10.20 16.92 0.45
CA LYS A 60 -11.20 17.62 1.26
C LYS A 60 -10.77 17.68 2.72
N ASP A 61 -10.20 16.58 3.22
CA ASP A 61 -9.75 16.48 4.60
C ASP A 61 -8.37 17.13 4.80
N ASN A 62 -7.53 17.12 3.75
CA ASN A 62 -6.13 17.53 3.79
C ASN A 62 -5.75 18.40 2.56
N PRO A 63 -6.36 19.59 2.40
CA PRO A 63 -6.21 20.40 1.19
C PRO A 63 -4.77 20.89 0.92
N GLU A 64 -3.94 21.00 1.96
CA GLU A 64 -2.53 21.38 1.82
C GLU A 64 -1.59 20.19 1.54
N TYR A 65 -2.10 18.96 1.62
CA TYR A 65 -1.32 17.72 1.57
C TYR A 65 -1.78 16.78 0.44
N CYS A 66 -2.31 17.34 -0.65
CA CYS A 66 -2.93 16.58 -1.73
C CYS A 66 -2.16 16.59 -3.06
N SER A 67 -1.04 17.32 -3.15
CA SER A 67 -0.21 17.29 -4.36
C SER A 67 0.46 15.93 -4.53
N GLU A 68 0.73 15.55 -5.78
CA GLU A 68 1.41 14.29 -6.08
C GLU A 68 2.78 14.24 -5.40
N GLU A 69 3.54 15.33 -5.48
CA GLU A 69 4.87 15.43 -4.89
C GLU A 69 4.81 15.17 -3.40
N TYR A 70 3.86 15.78 -2.68
CA TYR A 70 3.71 15.59 -1.25
C TYR A 70 3.36 14.13 -0.92
N LEU A 71 2.38 13.55 -1.62
CA LEU A 71 1.91 12.19 -1.39
C LEU A 71 3.04 11.16 -1.63
N VAL A 72 3.85 11.39 -2.66
CA VAL A 72 4.99 10.55 -3.01
C VAL A 72 6.15 10.77 -2.03
N GLU A 73 6.62 11.99 -1.82
CA GLU A 73 7.78 12.26 -0.95
C GLU A 73 7.56 11.73 0.48
N ASN A 74 6.34 11.86 1.00
CA ASN A 74 5.96 11.37 2.33
C ASN A 74 5.57 9.89 2.39
N ARG A 75 5.74 9.15 1.28
CA ARG A 75 5.46 7.70 1.16
C ARG A 75 4.00 7.33 1.48
N ILE A 76 3.08 8.27 1.30
CA ILE A 76 1.63 8.03 1.48
C ILE A 76 1.14 7.20 0.30
N CYS A 77 1.53 7.59 -0.92
CA CYS A 77 1.24 6.88 -2.15
C CYS A 77 2.52 6.65 -2.98
N ARG A 78 2.50 5.62 -3.83
CA ARG A 78 3.62 5.23 -4.70
C ARG A 78 3.16 4.82 -6.08
N TRP A 79 3.90 5.23 -7.11
CA TRP A 79 3.70 4.69 -8.45
C TRP A 79 4.34 3.31 -8.56
N LEU A 80 3.50 2.29 -8.73
CA LEU A 80 3.92 0.91 -8.93
C LEU A 80 3.25 0.37 -10.18
N ASP A 81 4.04 -0.02 -11.17
CA ASP A 81 3.57 -0.59 -12.45
C ASP A 81 2.44 0.25 -13.09
N GLY A 82 2.61 1.58 -13.12
CA GLY A 82 1.63 2.50 -13.70
C GLY A 82 0.37 2.74 -12.87
N LYS A 83 0.29 2.23 -11.63
CA LYS A 83 -0.80 2.52 -10.68
C LYS A 83 -0.32 3.40 -9.54
N PHE A 84 -1.20 4.29 -9.08
CA PHE A 84 -0.96 5.11 -7.89
C PHE A 84 -1.47 4.36 -6.66
N VAL A 85 -0.56 3.71 -5.94
CA VAL A 85 -0.88 2.78 -4.86
C VAL A 85 -0.78 3.49 -3.52
N TYR A 86 -1.90 3.52 -2.80
CA TYR A 86 -1.96 3.99 -1.42
C TYR A 86 -1.75 2.83 -0.45
N PHE A 87 -0.98 3.07 0.61
CA PHE A 87 -0.86 2.13 1.73
C PHE A 87 -1.52 2.68 3.00
N SER A 88 -2.62 2.06 3.42
CA SER A 88 -3.31 2.44 4.65
C SER A 88 -2.59 1.94 5.90
N ARG A 89 -1.76 2.81 6.50
CA ARG A 89 -1.11 2.56 7.80
C ARG A 89 -2.12 2.20 8.89
N LEU A 90 -3.30 2.83 8.89
CA LEU A 90 -4.37 2.55 9.84
C LEU A 90 -4.90 1.12 9.73
N LEU A 91 -5.17 0.64 8.50
CA LEU A 91 -5.63 -0.74 8.30
C LEU A 91 -4.52 -1.74 8.66
N TRP A 92 -3.26 -1.43 8.32
CA TRP A 92 -2.12 -2.25 8.68
C TRP A 92 -1.98 -2.43 10.20
N GLU A 93 -2.07 -1.34 10.95
CA GLU A 93 -1.90 -1.36 12.41
C GLU A 93 -3.11 -1.90 13.15
N LYS A 94 -4.33 -1.56 12.73
CA LYS A 94 -5.57 -2.05 13.35
C LYS A 94 -5.67 -3.57 13.29
N ASN A 95 -5.22 -4.17 12.19
CA ASN A 95 -5.30 -5.62 12.00
C ASN A 95 -4.17 -6.39 12.72
N LYS A 96 -3.27 -5.73 13.46
CA LYS A 96 -2.25 -6.42 14.29
C LYS A 96 -2.83 -7.10 15.54
N PHE A 97 -4.08 -6.78 15.92
CA PHE A 97 -4.74 -7.27 17.14
C PHE A 97 -6.01 -8.06 16.83
#